data_AF-D8LC57-F1
#
_entry.id   AF-D8LC57-F1
#
_cell.length_a   1.000
_cell.length_b   1.000
_cell.length_c   1.000
_cell.angle_alpha   90.00
_cell.angle_beta   90.00
_cell.angle_gamma   90.00
#
_symmetry.space_group_name_H-M   'P 1'
#
loop_
_entity.id
_entity.type
_entity.pdbx_description
1 polymer ?
#
loop_
_entity_poly.entity_id
_entity_poly.type
_entity_poly.pdbx_seq_one_letter_code
_entity_poly.pdbx_strand_id
1 'polypeptide(L)'
;MPAVTTSIYPEALTDKWMKRKGCFQDQFDDRVMHAGTSMPAIEGKTIGMTRDNCMAYCHNHTKNYKFFGVENGEQCFCRNGSKYKRHGELDPSMCSTECAGDRTKTCGGSNAIEVFKIKHLSNDMGVHVPAPSPLDYEGCYLDVRPDLGMDREEIDLYTSASPEACDKHCGEMSYPFFALKYGFICSCGNSVPDESRRADDCLCSTVCMQKTPRGK
;
A
#
# COMPACT_ATOMS: atom_id res chain seq x y z
N MET A 1 -33.17 8.68 -6.04
CA MET A 1 -32.29 7.52 -5.84
C MET A 1 -30.85 8.03 -5.91
N PRO A 2 -30.08 8.09 -4.81
CA PRO A 2 -28.67 8.47 -4.90
C PRO A 2 -27.78 7.21 -5.02
N ALA A 3 -26.78 7.31 -5.89
CA ALA A 3 -25.77 6.29 -6.11
C ALA A 3 -24.88 6.13 -4.86
N VAL A 4 -24.68 4.90 -4.41
CA VAL A 4 -23.76 4.55 -3.33
C VAL A 4 -22.34 4.57 -3.90
N THR A 5 -21.58 5.61 -3.58
CA THR A 5 -20.14 5.66 -3.85
C THR A 5 -19.41 4.87 -2.78
N THR A 6 -18.96 3.65 -3.09
CA THR A 6 -18.05 2.90 -2.21
C THR A 6 -16.62 3.41 -2.35
N SER A 7 -16.39 4.66 -1.91
CA SER A 7 -15.06 5.05 -1.42
C SER A 7 -15.09 4.84 0.08
N ILE A 8 -14.37 3.83 0.55
CA ILE A 8 -14.30 3.48 1.98
C ILE A 8 -13.41 4.46 2.77
N TYR A 9 -12.82 5.46 2.11
CA TYR A 9 -11.98 6.48 2.73
C TYR A 9 -12.56 7.89 2.52
N PRO A 10 -12.85 8.65 3.59
CA PRO A 10 -13.18 10.07 3.47
C PRO A 10 -11.96 10.85 2.95
N GLU A 11 -12.20 11.86 2.10
CA GLU A 11 -11.17 12.68 1.42
C GLU A 11 -10.09 13.25 2.35
N ALA A 12 -10.43 13.47 3.62
CA ALA A 12 -9.51 13.91 4.68
C ALA A 12 -8.37 12.91 4.98
N LEU A 13 -8.49 11.65 4.52
CA LEU A 13 -7.56 10.55 4.77
C LEU A 13 -6.44 10.33 3.73
N THR A 14 -6.27 11.21 2.74
CA THR A 14 -5.12 11.11 1.79
C THR A 14 -4.11 12.26 1.87
N ASP A 15 -4.49 13.45 2.36
CA ASP A 15 -3.58 14.62 2.43
C ASP A 15 -2.77 14.75 3.73
N LYS A 16 -3.05 13.95 4.76
CA LYS A 16 -2.37 13.99 6.07
C LYS A 16 -1.03 13.24 6.07
N TRP A 17 -0.83 12.23 5.22
CA TRP A 17 0.34 11.30 5.22
C TRP A 17 1.30 11.54 4.07
N MET A 18 0.85 12.21 3.02
CA MET A 18 1.66 12.57 1.86
C MET A 18 1.46 14.05 1.53
N LYS A 19 2.50 14.67 0.98
CA LYS A 19 2.41 16.04 0.44
C LYS A 19 2.84 16.02 -1.02
N ARG A 20 1.90 16.35 -1.92
CA ARG A 20 2.22 16.55 -3.35
C ARG A 20 3.33 17.58 -3.50
N LYS A 21 4.32 17.25 -4.33
CA LYS A 21 5.45 18.11 -4.66
C LYS A 21 5.37 18.71 -6.05
N GLY A 22 4.67 18.06 -6.96
CA GLY A 22 4.50 18.53 -8.33
C GLY A 22 4.53 17.39 -9.34
N CYS A 23 4.42 17.77 -10.60
CA CYS A 23 4.66 16.91 -11.75
C CYS A 23 6.07 17.18 -12.26
N PHE A 24 6.87 16.15 -12.54
CA PHE A 24 8.25 16.32 -12.97
C PHE A 24 8.52 15.48 -14.21
N GLN A 25 9.40 15.98 -15.08
CA GLN A 25 9.83 15.21 -16.24
C GLN A 25 10.60 13.97 -15.78
N ASP A 26 10.17 12.80 -16.23
CA ASP A 26 10.97 11.58 -16.13
C ASP A 26 11.57 11.26 -17.50
N GLN A 27 12.85 10.89 -17.54
CA GLN A 27 13.54 10.51 -18.77
C GLN A 27 13.92 9.03 -18.67
N PHE A 28 13.65 8.27 -19.72
CA PHE A 28 13.84 6.82 -19.70
C PHE A 28 15.31 6.41 -19.50
N ASP A 29 16.23 7.12 -20.13
CA ASP A 29 17.69 6.95 -20.05
C ASP A 29 18.30 7.61 -18.81
N ASP A 30 17.56 8.52 -18.17
CA ASP A 30 18.04 9.30 -17.04
C ASP A 30 16.89 9.51 -16.04
N ARG A 31 16.46 8.43 -15.38
CA ARG A 31 15.27 8.44 -14.50
C ARG A 31 15.40 9.39 -13.30
N VAL A 32 14.37 10.17 -12.98
CA VAL A 32 14.37 11.07 -11.82
C VAL A 32 14.00 10.37 -10.51
N MET A 33 13.58 9.11 -10.55
CA MET A 33 13.53 8.22 -9.40
C MET A 33 14.20 6.88 -9.73
N HIS A 34 14.99 6.34 -8.78
CA HIS A 34 15.73 5.09 -9.03
C HIS A 34 14.77 3.90 -9.11
N ALA A 35 15.16 2.89 -9.91
CA ALA A 35 14.47 1.63 -10.21
C ALA A 35 13.15 1.45 -9.45
N GLY A 36 12.07 1.87 -10.08
CA GLY A 36 10.74 1.55 -9.61
C GLY A 36 10.52 0.06 -9.76
N THR A 37 9.96 -0.55 -8.73
CA THR A 37 9.19 -1.76 -8.93
C THR A 37 7.93 -1.33 -9.64
N SER A 38 7.75 -1.70 -10.91
CA SER A 38 6.40 -2.00 -11.37
C SER A 38 5.83 -2.96 -10.31
N MET A 39 4.73 -2.59 -9.65
CA MET A 39 4.06 -3.57 -8.80
C MET A 39 3.88 -4.84 -9.64
N PRO A 40 4.21 -6.03 -9.11
CA PRO A 40 4.25 -7.23 -9.91
C PRO A 40 2.91 -7.40 -10.63
N ALA A 41 2.94 -7.31 -11.96
CA ALA A 41 1.84 -7.76 -12.79
C ALA A 41 1.85 -9.30 -12.69
N ILE A 42 0.81 -9.88 -12.11
CA ILE A 42 0.67 -11.34 -12.05
C ILE A 42 -0.31 -11.74 -13.16
N GLU A 43 0.16 -12.58 -14.09
CA GLU A 43 -0.62 -13.14 -15.21
C GLU A 43 -1.31 -12.10 -16.13
N GLY A 44 -0.67 -10.96 -16.38
CA GLY A 44 -1.25 -9.90 -17.23
C GLY A 44 -2.45 -9.19 -16.58
N LYS A 45 -2.65 -9.35 -15.27
CA LYS A 45 -3.65 -8.63 -14.49
C LYS A 45 -2.96 -7.60 -13.61
N THR A 46 -3.20 -6.32 -13.88
CA THR A 46 -2.62 -5.22 -13.12
C THR A 46 -3.18 -5.21 -11.69
N ILE A 47 -2.30 -5.25 -10.67
CA ILE A 47 -2.66 -4.79 -9.34
C ILE A 47 -3.00 -3.30 -9.49
N GLY A 48 -4.20 -2.89 -9.11
CA GLY A 48 -4.61 -1.49 -9.23
C GLY A 48 -3.68 -0.59 -8.41
N MET A 49 -2.75 0.11 -9.07
CA MET A 49 -1.85 1.07 -8.44
C MET A 49 -2.66 2.21 -7.83
N THR A 50 -2.30 2.64 -6.62
CA THR A 50 -2.86 3.83 -5.96
C THR A 50 -1.73 4.68 -5.40
N ARG A 51 -2.01 5.94 -5.05
CA ARG A 51 -1.01 6.75 -4.35
C ARG A 51 -0.66 6.18 -2.98
N ASP A 52 -1.65 5.58 -2.30
CA ASP A 52 -1.51 5.08 -0.94
C ASP A 52 -0.66 3.80 -0.89
N ASN A 53 -0.87 2.86 -1.82
CA ASN A 53 -0.06 1.64 -1.83
C ASN A 53 1.40 1.92 -2.22
N CYS A 54 1.64 2.88 -3.13
CA CYS A 54 2.98 3.31 -3.48
C CYS A 54 3.67 4.04 -2.30
N MET A 55 2.94 4.92 -1.61
CA MET A 55 3.43 5.59 -0.40
C MET A 55 3.85 4.58 0.66
N ALA A 56 2.97 3.62 0.98
CA ALA A 56 3.22 2.58 1.96
C ALA A 56 4.44 1.73 1.59
N TYR A 57 4.54 1.30 0.32
CA TYR A 57 5.69 0.56 -0.18
C TYR A 57 7.00 1.33 0.03
N CYS A 58 7.04 2.60 -0.36
CA CYS A 58 8.25 3.42 -0.23
C CYS A 58 8.60 3.78 1.21
N HIS A 59 7.59 4.02 2.05
CA HIS A 59 7.78 4.29 3.47
C HIS A 59 8.37 3.06 4.18
N ASN A 60 7.85 1.87 3.87
CA ASN A 60 8.14 0.62 4.58
C ASN A 60 9.36 -0.13 4.04
N HIS A 61 9.92 0.31 2.91
CA HIS A 61 11.15 -0.24 2.41
C HIS A 61 12.29 -0.02 3.43
N THR A 62 13.18 -1.00 3.58
CA THR A 62 14.39 -0.96 4.46
C THR A 62 15.29 0.28 4.29
N LYS A 63 15.11 1.06 3.22
CA LYS A 63 15.85 2.28 2.91
C LYS A 63 15.15 3.55 3.43
N ASN A 64 13.98 3.42 4.08
CA ASN A 64 13.18 4.49 4.69
C ASN A 64 13.05 5.70 3.75
N TYR A 65 12.44 5.49 2.58
CA TYR A 65 12.39 6.55 1.58
C TYR A 65 11.54 7.74 2.06
N LYS A 66 12.00 8.95 1.76
CA LYS A 66 11.29 10.21 2.12
C LYS A 66 10.33 10.69 1.04
N PHE A 67 10.47 10.14 -0.18
CA PHE A 67 9.66 10.49 -1.33
C PHE A 67 9.24 9.23 -2.07
N PHE A 68 8.06 9.32 -2.67
CA PHE A 68 7.60 8.37 -3.68
C PHE A 68 7.10 9.13 -4.91
N GLY A 69 7.03 8.43 -6.03
CA GLY A 69 6.49 8.95 -7.27
C GLY A 69 5.66 7.88 -7.98
N VAL A 70 4.62 8.33 -8.67
CA VAL A 70 3.74 7.49 -9.47
C VAL A 70 3.78 7.95 -10.92
N GLU A 71 3.81 6.99 -11.84
CA GLU A 71 3.93 7.24 -13.28
C GLU A 71 2.96 6.34 -14.05
N ASN A 72 2.42 6.86 -15.15
CA ASN A 72 1.62 6.13 -16.12
C ASN A 72 0.44 5.33 -15.54
N GLY A 73 -0.13 5.75 -14.41
CA GLY A 73 -1.29 5.10 -13.78
C GLY A 73 -0.99 3.81 -13.02
N GLU A 74 0.16 3.18 -13.25
CA GLU A 74 0.46 1.80 -12.81
C GLU A 74 1.83 1.62 -12.16
N GLN A 75 2.70 2.63 -12.20
CA GLN A 75 4.08 2.50 -11.76
C GLN A 75 4.32 3.23 -10.44
N CYS A 76 5.19 2.66 -9.60
CA CYS A 76 5.59 3.21 -8.31
C CYS A 76 7.12 3.29 -8.20
N PHE A 77 7.61 4.41 -7.71
CA PHE A 77 9.04 4.69 -7.54
C PHE A 77 9.31 5.28 -6.18
N CYS A 78 10.47 4.94 -5.60
CA CYS A 78 10.88 5.44 -4.30
C CYS A 78 12.20 6.19 -4.37
N ARG A 79 12.35 7.24 -3.55
CA ARG A 79 13.59 8.01 -3.54
C ARG A 79 13.88 8.69 -2.21
N ASN A 80 15.18 8.82 -1.94
CA ASN A 80 15.72 9.76 -0.97
C ASN A 80 16.34 10.98 -1.66
N GLY A 81 16.15 12.16 -1.06
CA GLY A 81 16.69 13.43 -1.55
C GLY A 81 15.84 14.11 -2.63
N SER A 82 16.31 15.27 -3.10
CA SER A 82 15.55 16.19 -3.95
C SER A 82 15.87 16.12 -5.45
N LYS A 83 16.70 15.16 -5.91
CA LYS A 83 17.06 15.13 -7.33
C LYS A 83 15.89 14.75 -8.26
N TYR A 84 14.68 14.51 -7.74
CA TYR A 84 13.48 14.33 -8.57
C TYR A 84 13.16 15.58 -9.40
N LYS A 85 13.74 16.74 -9.04
CA LYS A 85 13.58 18.01 -9.75
C LYS A 85 14.51 18.22 -10.95
N ARG A 86 15.47 17.31 -11.17
CA ARG A 86 16.63 17.56 -12.03
C ARG A 86 16.32 17.84 -13.51
N HIS A 87 15.19 17.32 -14.00
CA HIS A 87 14.73 17.51 -15.38
C HIS A 87 13.65 18.58 -15.51
N GLY A 88 13.36 19.31 -14.43
CA GLY A 88 12.36 20.36 -14.41
C GLY A 88 10.98 19.89 -13.93
N GLU A 89 10.21 20.86 -13.46
CA GLU A 89 8.80 20.72 -13.12
C GLU A 89 7.97 20.91 -14.39
N LEU A 90 6.96 20.05 -14.57
CA LEU A 90 6.02 20.08 -15.68
C LEU A 90 4.70 20.70 -15.24
N ASP A 91 3.89 21.09 -16.22
CA ASP A 91 2.50 21.48 -15.97
C ASP A 91 1.74 20.31 -15.28
N PRO A 92 0.91 20.58 -14.26
CA PRO A 92 0.13 19.54 -13.59
C PRO A 92 -0.70 18.66 -14.52
N SER A 93 -1.15 19.19 -15.67
CA SER A 93 -1.88 18.43 -16.69
C SER A 93 -1.08 17.30 -17.33
N MET A 94 0.26 17.35 -17.29
CA MET A 94 1.11 16.26 -17.76
C MET A 94 1.06 15.04 -16.82
N CYS A 95 0.61 15.23 -15.58
CA CYS A 95 0.41 14.18 -14.59
C CYS A 95 -1.08 13.92 -14.33
N SER A 96 -1.87 13.75 -15.39
CA SER A 96 -3.33 13.56 -15.30
C SER A 96 -3.81 12.12 -15.52
N THR A 97 -2.91 11.15 -15.66
CA THR A 97 -3.29 9.74 -15.84
C THR A 97 -3.92 9.23 -14.55
N GLU A 98 -5.12 8.66 -14.64
CA GLU A 98 -5.83 8.06 -13.51
C GLU A 98 -5.03 6.88 -12.94
N CYS A 99 -5.04 6.73 -11.61
CA CYS A 99 -4.50 5.53 -10.97
C CYS A 99 -5.34 4.31 -11.33
N ALA A 100 -4.70 3.19 -11.69
CA ALA A 100 -5.41 1.97 -12.08
C ALA A 100 -6.29 1.39 -10.96
N GLY A 101 -5.90 1.59 -9.70
CA GLY A 101 -6.66 1.15 -8.51
C GLY A 101 -7.58 2.20 -7.90
N ASP A 102 -7.45 3.47 -8.29
CA ASP A 102 -8.29 4.57 -7.81
C ASP A 102 -8.41 5.65 -8.88
N ARG A 103 -9.43 5.51 -9.71
CA ARG A 103 -9.68 6.42 -10.83
C ARG A 103 -10.04 7.84 -10.41
N THR A 104 -10.26 8.10 -9.11
CA THR A 104 -10.51 9.45 -8.59
C THR A 104 -9.21 10.24 -8.35
N LYS A 105 -8.05 9.60 -8.48
CA LYS A 105 -6.73 10.19 -8.23
C LYS A 105 -5.85 10.10 -9.47
N THR A 106 -4.89 11.02 -9.55
CA THR A 106 -3.83 11.00 -10.56
C THR A 106 -2.64 10.18 -10.11
N CYS A 107 -2.01 9.52 -11.07
CA CYS A 107 -0.82 8.68 -10.92
C CYS A 107 0.20 8.99 -12.03
N GLY A 108 0.55 10.27 -12.18
CA GLY A 108 1.53 10.72 -13.17
C GLY A 108 0.99 10.74 -14.61
N GLY A 109 1.87 10.50 -15.57
CA GLY A 109 1.59 10.48 -17.01
C GLY A 109 2.76 9.86 -17.77
N SER A 110 2.67 9.86 -19.11
CA SER A 110 3.74 9.31 -19.95
C SER A 110 5.00 10.17 -19.86
N ASN A 111 6.10 9.61 -19.33
CA ASN A 111 7.34 10.33 -19.02
C ASN A 111 7.15 11.51 -18.05
N ALA A 112 6.10 11.46 -17.23
CA ALA A 112 5.74 12.52 -16.31
C ALA A 112 5.43 11.90 -14.95
N ILE A 113 6.31 12.10 -13.97
CA ILE A 113 6.17 11.50 -12.65
C ILE A 113 5.54 12.48 -11.68
N GLU A 114 4.48 12.04 -11.01
CA GLU A 114 3.86 12.82 -9.94
C GLU A 114 4.53 12.46 -8.62
N VAL A 115 5.13 13.45 -7.95
CA VAL A 115 5.99 13.22 -6.79
C VAL A 115 5.33 13.67 -5.50
N PHE A 116 5.52 12.87 -4.46
CA PHE A 116 4.99 13.10 -3.13
C PHE A 116 6.08 12.96 -2.07
N LYS A 117 6.05 13.83 -1.06
CA LYS A 117 6.85 13.67 0.17
C LYS A 117 6.03 12.88 1.17
N ILE A 118 6.63 11.86 1.74
CA ILE A 118 6.06 11.08 2.85
C ILE A 118 6.15 11.95 4.11
N LYS A 119 5.02 12.21 4.75
CA LYS A 119 4.98 12.88 6.06
C LYS A 119 5.21 11.79 7.10
N HIS A 120 6.32 11.87 7.84
CA HIS A 120 6.50 11.02 9.00
C HIS A 120 5.45 11.41 10.04
N LEU A 121 4.66 10.44 10.48
CA LEU A 121 3.81 10.58 11.66
C LEU A 121 4.76 10.65 12.87
N SER A 122 5.14 11.85 13.28
CA SER A 122 5.77 12.04 14.58
C SER A 122 4.68 11.85 15.63
N ASN A 123 4.50 10.63 16.15
CA ASN A 123 3.92 10.26 17.46
C ASN A 123 2.70 11.04 17.99
N ASP A 124 1.94 11.73 17.15
CA ASP A 124 0.87 12.61 17.57
C ASP A 124 -0.38 12.27 16.76
N MET A 125 -1.40 11.84 17.49
CA MET A 125 -2.67 11.23 17.06
C MET A 125 -2.62 9.73 16.77
N GLY A 126 -2.92 8.94 17.80
CA GLY A 126 -3.52 7.62 17.65
C GLY A 126 -4.82 7.70 16.86
N VAL A 127 -4.73 7.53 15.55
CA VAL A 127 -5.88 7.28 14.68
C VAL A 127 -6.07 5.78 14.64
N HIS A 128 -6.84 5.28 15.59
CA HIS A 128 -7.43 3.96 15.53
C HIS A 128 -8.34 3.91 14.29
N VAL A 129 -7.90 3.20 13.25
CA VAL A 129 -8.79 2.83 12.14
C VAL A 129 -9.66 1.70 12.69
N PRO A 130 -10.97 1.88 12.85
CA PRO A 130 -11.81 0.77 13.31
C PRO A 130 -11.83 -0.28 12.19
N ALA A 131 -11.26 -1.44 12.47
CA ALA A 131 -11.48 -2.63 11.67
C ALA A 131 -13.00 -2.90 11.63
N PRO A 132 -13.61 -3.07 10.45
CA PRO A 132 -14.97 -3.55 10.38
C PRO A 132 -14.98 -5.09 10.50
N SER A 133 -15.71 -5.61 11.50
CA SER A 133 -16.08 -7.03 11.78
C SER A 133 -15.33 -7.72 12.96
N PRO A 134 -15.91 -8.76 13.60
CA PRO A 134 -15.78 -9.11 15.04
C PRO A 134 -14.49 -9.84 15.46
N LEU A 135 -13.41 -9.68 14.69
CA LEU A 135 -12.13 -10.31 14.99
C LEU A 135 -11.32 -9.39 15.92
N ASP A 136 -10.80 -9.96 17.01
CA ASP A 136 -9.95 -9.24 17.94
C ASP A 136 -8.60 -8.94 17.27
N TYR A 137 -8.38 -7.66 16.95
CA TYR A 137 -7.16 -7.20 16.29
C TYR A 137 -6.04 -6.96 17.31
N GLU A 138 -5.04 -7.85 17.32
CA GLU A 138 -3.91 -7.81 18.26
C GLU A 138 -2.84 -6.75 17.92
N GLY A 139 -2.89 -6.18 16.72
CA GLY A 139 -1.98 -5.11 16.28
C GLY A 139 -1.16 -5.45 15.03
N CYS A 140 -0.40 -4.47 14.57
CA CYS A 140 0.54 -4.64 13.47
C CYS A 140 1.93 -5.04 13.98
N TYR A 141 2.60 -5.96 13.30
CA TYR A 141 3.93 -6.45 13.69
C TYR A 141 4.87 -6.53 12.49
N LEU A 142 6.15 -6.24 12.71
CA LEU A 142 7.17 -6.34 11.66
C LEU A 142 7.45 -7.81 11.30
N ASP A 143 7.28 -8.16 10.02
CA ASP A 143 7.66 -9.47 9.46
C ASP A 143 9.19 -9.57 9.26
N VAL A 144 9.91 -9.83 10.35
CA VAL A 144 11.38 -10.01 10.34
C VAL A 144 11.73 -11.43 10.77
N ARG A 145 12.28 -12.21 9.84
CA ARG A 145 12.83 -13.56 10.10
C ARG A 145 14.02 -13.47 11.08
N PRO A 146 14.22 -14.46 11.97
CA PRO A 146 13.73 -15.83 11.85
C PRO A 146 12.50 -16.19 12.69
N ASP A 147 11.84 -15.23 13.34
CA ASP A 147 10.90 -15.58 14.40
C ASP A 147 9.62 -14.76 14.32
N LEU A 148 8.67 -15.19 13.48
CA LEU A 148 7.28 -14.85 13.71
C LEU A 148 6.63 -16.08 14.36
N GLY A 149 5.96 -15.91 15.49
CA GLY A 149 5.04 -16.91 16.05
C GLY A 149 3.91 -17.37 15.10
N MET A 150 3.95 -16.89 13.85
CA MET A 150 3.07 -17.08 12.68
C MET A 150 3.74 -17.91 11.57
N ASP A 151 4.86 -18.58 11.84
CA ASP A 151 5.68 -19.28 10.84
C ASP A 151 5.29 -20.76 10.63
N ARG A 152 4.10 -21.17 11.07
CA ARG A 152 3.70 -22.59 11.06
C ARG A 152 3.13 -23.02 9.72
N GLU A 153 2.27 -22.18 9.13
CA GLU A 153 1.68 -22.40 7.81
C GLU A 153 1.48 -21.04 7.15
N GLU A 154 1.91 -20.92 5.90
CA GLU A 154 1.75 -19.72 5.08
C GLU A 154 1.02 -20.10 3.80
N ILE A 155 -0.12 -19.46 3.54
CA ILE A 155 -0.93 -19.68 2.35
C ILE A 155 -1.18 -18.38 1.60
N ASP A 156 -1.27 -18.47 0.29
CA ASP A 156 -1.71 -17.37 -0.55
C ASP A 156 -3.23 -17.45 -0.74
N LEU A 157 -3.96 -16.48 -0.18
CA LEU A 157 -5.40 -16.33 -0.40
C LEU A 157 -5.74 -15.64 -1.72
N TYR A 158 -4.74 -15.03 -2.38
CA TYR A 158 -4.88 -14.30 -3.64
C TYR A 158 -6.11 -13.37 -3.62
N THR A 159 -7.07 -13.57 -4.52
CA THR A 159 -8.27 -12.73 -4.66
C THR A 159 -9.37 -12.99 -3.62
N SER A 160 -9.15 -13.95 -2.73
CA SER A 160 -10.05 -14.26 -1.62
C SER A 160 -9.50 -13.73 -0.29
N ALA A 161 -8.44 -12.93 -0.32
CA ALA A 161 -7.82 -12.43 0.89
C ALA A 161 -8.79 -11.50 1.63
N SER A 162 -9.08 -11.88 2.87
CA SER A 162 -9.77 -11.06 3.87
C SER A 162 -9.40 -11.58 5.26
N PRO A 163 -9.59 -10.77 6.32
CA PRO A 163 -9.44 -11.24 7.69
C PRO A 163 -10.25 -12.50 7.96
N GLU A 164 -11.50 -12.53 7.50
CA GLU A 164 -12.42 -13.66 7.71
C GLU A 164 -11.99 -14.92 6.95
N ALA A 165 -11.43 -14.77 5.74
CA ALA A 165 -10.93 -15.92 4.98
C ALA A 165 -9.70 -16.54 5.63
N CYS A 166 -8.81 -15.71 6.18
CA CYS A 166 -7.60 -16.16 6.87
C CYS A 166 -7.94 -16.78 8.24
N ASP A 167 -8.82 -16.13 9.01
CA ASP A 167 -9.37 -16.65 10.27
C ASP A 167 -9.99 -18.04 10.09
N LYS A 168 -10.88 -18.17 9.10
CA LYS A 168 -11.53 -19.45 8.81
C LYS A 168 -10.51 -20.56 8.48
N HIS A 169 -9.53 -20.26 7.63
CA HIS A 169 -8.52 -21.24 7.24
C HIS A 169 -7.65 -21.67 8.45
N CYS A 170 -7.15 -20.71 9.21
CA CYS A 170 -6.32 -21.01 10.37
C CYS A 170 -7.11 -21.73 11.47
N GLY A 171 -8.39 -21.38 11.66
CA GLY A 171 -9.30 -22.07 12.58
C GLY A 171 -9.59 -23.53 12.20
N GLU A 172 -9.78 -23.84 10.90
CA GLU A 172 -9.91 -25.22 10.40
C GLU A 172 -8.65 -26.06 10.71
N MET A 173 -7.49 -25.42 10.77
CA MET A 173 -6.20 -26.02 11.11
C MET A 173 -5.88 -25.96 12.62
N SER A 174 -6.82 -25.49 13.45
CA SER A 174 -6.67 -25.34 14.92
C SER A 174 -5.59 -24.35 15.36
N TYR A 175 -5.28 -23.34 14.54
CA TYR A 175 -4.43 -22.22 14.93
C TYR A 175 -5.27 -21.09 15.53
N PRO A 176 -4.95 -20.61 16.75
CA PRO A 176 -5.69 -19.54 17.41
C PRO A 176 -5.37 -18.13 16.88
N PHE A 177 -4.29 -17.97 16.09
CA PHE A 177 -3.92 -16.67 15.52
C PHE A 177 -3.69 -16.78 14.01
N PHE A 178 -3.96 -15.67 13.32
CA PHE A 178 -3.62 -15.49 11.92
C PHE A 178 -3.05 -14.08 11.68
N ALA A 179 -2.26 -13.92 10.62
CA ALA A 179 -1.69 -12.66 10.19
C ALA A 179 -1.84 -12.51 8.68
N LEU A 180 -2.18 -11.30 8.24
CA LEU A 180 -2.22 -10.94 6.83
C LEU A 180 -1.01 -10.09 6.47
N LYS A 181 -0.34 -10.44 5.37
CA LYS A 181 0.77 -9.66 4.83
C LYS A 181 0.67 -9.49 3.32
N TYR A 182 1.19 -8.37 2.84
CA TYR A 182 1.16 -7.96 1.43
C TYR A 182 -0.25 -7.91 0.79
N GLY A 183 -1.31 -8.00 1.60
CA GLY A 183 -2.71 -8.00 1.15
C GLY A 183 -3.22 -9.34 0.64
N PHE A 184 -2.40 -10.40 0.54
CA PHE A 184 -2.85 -11.69 0.02
C PHE A 184 -2.27 -12.91 0.71
N ILE A 185 -1.18 -12.73 1.46
CA ILE A 185 -0.58 -13.83 2.20
C ILE A 185 -1.24 -13.91 3.57
N CYS A 186 -1.64 -15.11 3.93
CA CYS A 186 -2.18 -15.47 5.23
C CYS A 186 -1.18 -16.38 5.93
N SER A 187 -0.86 -16.07 7.17
CA SER A 187 0.06 -16.84 8.00
C SER A 187 -0.65 -17.28 9.28
N CYS A 188 -0.57 -18.57 9.62
CA CYS A 188 -1.21 -19.13 10.81
C CYS A 188 -0.20 -19.36 11.94
N GLY A 189 -0.61 -19.15 13.19
CA GLY A 189 0.27 -19.21 14.35
C GLY A 189 -0.41 -19.63 15.65
N ASN A 190 0.41 -20.02 16.62
CA ASN A 190 -0.05 -20.35 17.98
C ASN A 190 0.17 -19.22 18.99
N SER A 191 0.83 -18.15 18.56
CA SER A 191 1.11 -16.98 19.38
C SER A 191 1.29 -15.75 18.50
N VAL A 192 0.91 -14.59 19.02
CA VAL A 192 1.29 -13.31 18.43
C VAL A 192 2.81 -13.10 18.48
N PRO A 193 3.40 -12.30 17.57
CA PRO A 193 4.81 -11.91 17.66
C PRO A 193 5.13 -11.11 18.94
N ASP A 194 6.42 -11.02 19.27
CA ASP A 194 6.90 -10.24 20.43
C ASP A 194 6.47 -8.75 20.33
N GLU A 195 6.00 -8.19 21.44
CA GLU A 195 5.59 -6.79 21.58
C GLU A 195 6.67 -5.78 21.15
N SER A 196 7.96 -6.12 21.28
CA SER A 196 9.07 -5.29 20.80
C SER A 196 9.03 -5.05 19.28
N ARG A 197 8.26 -5.87 18.56
CA ARG A 197 8.08 -5.80 17.10
C ARG A 197 6.78 -5.13 16.70
N ARG A 198 5.99 -4.68 17.69
CA ARG A 198 4.76 -3.93 17.43
C ARG A 198 5.09 -2.70 16.59
N ALA A 199 4.41 -2.64 15.47
CA ALA A 199 4.52 -1.62 14.46
C ALA A 199 3.34 -0.66 14.56
N ASP A 200 3.47 0.50 13.93
CA ASP A 200 2.33 1.39 13.71
C ASP A 200 1.29 0.66 12.83
N ASP A 201 0.01 0.76 13.17
CA ASP A 201 -1.06 0.08 12.44
C ASP A 201 -1.13 0.47 10.95
N CYS A 202 -0.59 1.64 10.58
CA CYS A 202 -0.44 2.04 9.17
C CYS A 202 0.46 1.08 8.38
N LEU A 203 1.37 0.35 9.03
CA LEU A 203 2.21 -0.65 8.37
C LEU A 203 1.41 -1.88 7.91
N CYS A 204 0.23 -2.11 8.50
CA CYS A 204 -0.67 -3.22 8.18
C CYS A 204 -1.93 -2.77 7.42
N SER A 205 -1.97 -1.53 6.92
CA SER A 205 -3.13 -1.00 6.19
C SER A 205 -3.18 -1.42 4.70
N THR A 206 -2.43 -2.45 4.31
CA THR A 206 -2.48 -2.96 2.94
C THR A 206 -3.86 -3.55 2.68
N VAL A 207 -4.55 -3.06 1.64
CA VAL A 207 -5.89 -3.55 1.31
C VAL A 207 -5.82 -5.03 0.95
N CYS A 208 -6.69 -5.83 1.55
CA CYS A 208 -6.80 -7.24 1.24
C CYS A 208 -7.25 -7.41 -0.21
N MET A 209 -6.58 -8.30 -0.93
CA MET A 209 -6.86 -8.61 -2.32
C MET A 209 -8.21 -9.32 -2.43
N GLN A 210 -9.25 -8.55 -2.74
CA GLN A 210 -10.60 -9.06 -2.96
C GLN A 210 -10.96 -9.03 -4.45
N LYS A 211 -11.75 -10.02 -4.91
CA LYS A 211 -12.38 -9.95 -6.24
C LYS A 211 -13.28 -8.72 -6.30
N THR A 212 -12.92 -7.73 -7.11
CA THR A 212 -13.85 -6.67 -7.53
C THR A 212 -15.08 -7.31 -8.17
N PRO A 213 -16.31 -7.00 -7.74
CA PRO A 213 -17.51 -7.43 -8.45
C PRO A 213 -17.41 -6.95 -9.90
N ARG A 214 -17.57 -7.85 -10.88
CA ARG A 214 -17.79 -7.41 -12.26
C ARG A 214 -19.13 -6.68 -12.27
N GLY A 215 -19.09 -5.36 -12.46
CA GLY A 215 -20.29 -4.57 -12.70
C GLY A 215 -21.05 -5.15 -13.89
N LYS A 216 -22.34 -5.42 -13.69
CA LYS A 216 -23.31 -5.59 -14.77
C LYS A 216 -23.78 -4.22 -15.23
#